data_AF-A0A7W1QNT7-F1
#
_entry.id   AF-A0A7W1QNT7-F1
#
_cell.length_a   1.000
_cell.length_b   1.000
_cell.length_c   1.000
_cell.angle_alpha   90.00
_cell.angle_beta   90.00
_cell.angle_gamma   90.00
#
_symmetry.space_group_name_H-M   'P 1'
#
loop_
_entity.id
_entity.type
_entity.pdbx_description
1 polymer ?
#
loop_
_entity_poly.entity_id
_entity_poly.type
_entity_poly.pdbx_seq_one_letter_code
_entity_poly.pdbx_strand_id
1 'polypeptide(L)' 'MLDRGEIAVALTIAGSDSSAGAGIQADLKTFSAFRVYGLT' A
#
# COMPACT_ATOMS: atom_id res chain seq x y z
N MET A 1 14.00 -12.40 20.45
CA MET A 1 13.64 -13.23 19.29
C MET A 1 12.62 -12.44 18.48
N LEU A 2 13.08 -11.56 17.57
CA LEU A 2 12.20 -10.82 16.67
C LEU A 2 12.31 -11.51 15.31
N ASP A 3 11.22 -12.12 14.88
CA ASP A 3 11.04 -12.62 13.53
C ASP A 3 11.14 -11.42 12.57
N ARG A 4 12.27 -11.27 11.90
CA ARG A 4 12.45 -10.26 10.83
C ARG A 4 11.87 -10.84 9.54
N GLY A 5 10.57 -11.14 9.53
CA GLY A 5 9.87 -11.42 8.28
C GLY A 5 10.07 -10.24 7.35
N GLU A 6 10.53 -10.49 6.12
CA GLU A 6 10.67 -9.43 5.12
C GLU A 6 9.32 -8.71 4.95
N ILE A 7 9.33 -7.38 5.07
CA ILE A 7 8.14 -6.58 4.78
C ILE A 7 7.91 -6.63 3.28
N ALA A 8 6.75 -7.13 2.85
CA ALA A 8 6.38 -7.13 1.45
C ALA A 8 6.32 -5.70 0.90
N VAL A 9 6.83 -5.50 -0.32
CA VAL A 9 6.85 -4.22 -1.03
C VAL A 9 5.95 -4.35 -2.27
N ALA A 10 5.03 -3.41 -2.46
CA ALA A 10 4.08 -3.42 -3.57
C ALA A 10 4.04 -2.06 -4.29
N LEU A 11 4.12 -2.10 -5.61
CA LEU A 11 3.92 -0.95 -6.50
C LEU A 11 2.49 -0.96 -7.03
N THR A 12 1.78 0.15 -6.88
CA THR A 12 0.51 0.38 -7.59
C THR A 12 0.75 1.28 -8.81
N ILE A 13 0.10 0.95 -9.92
CA ILE A 13 0.05 1.78 -11.13
C ILE A 13 -1.43 2.04 -11.41
N ALA A 14 -1.94 3.11 -10.82
CA ALA A 14 -3.34 3.50 -10.88
C ALA A 14 -3.48 5.02 -10.99
N GLY A 15 -4.68 5.48 -11.38
CA GLY A 15 -5.00 6.91 -11.36
C GLY A 15 -5.13 7.45 -9.93
N SER A 16 -4.92 8.75 -9.76
CA SER A 16 -5.20 9.46 -8.51
C SER A 16 -6.70 9.73 -8.37
N ASP A 17 -7.25 9.39 -7.22
CA ASP A 17 -8.57 9.85 -6.76
C ASP A 17 -8.38 10.78 -5.54
N SER A 18 -8.56 12.09 -5.73
CA SER A 18 -8.39 13.10 -4.67
C SER A 18 -9.38 12.95 -3.52
N SER A 19 -10.48 12.19 -3.68
CA SER A 19 -11.40 11.85 -2.58
C SER A 19 -10.88 10.71 -1.70
N ALA A 20 -9.84 10.01 -2.17
CA ALA A 20 -9.20 8.87 -1.55
C ALA A 20 -10.12 7.64 -1.35
N GLY A 21 -11.20 7.52 -2.11
CA GLY A 21 -12.11 6.37 -2.07
C GLY A 21 -11.69 5.23 -3.00
N ALA A 22 -10.95 5.54 -4.07
CA ALA A 22 -10.46 4.62 -5.09
C ALA A 22 -9.00 4.94 -5.49
N GLY A 23 -8.54 4.35 -6.59
CA GLY A 23 -7.25 4.65 -7.20
C GLY A 23 -6.06 4.40 -6.26
N ILE A 24 -4.99 5.14 -6.51
CA ILE A 24 -3.71 4.94 -5.82
C ILE A 24 -3.83 5.13 -4.30
N GLN A 25 -4.72 6.02 -3.85
CA GLN A 25 -4.98 6.25 -2.43
C GLN A 25 -5.65 5.05 -1.76
N ALA A 26 -6.61 4.40 -2.42
CA ALA A 26 -7.25 3.19 -1.88
C ALA A 26 -6.29 2.00 -1.85
N ASP A 27 -5.43 1.88 -2.85
CA ASP A 27 -4.38 0.85 -2.89
C ASP A 27 -3.40 1.03 -1.72
N LEU A 28 -2.88 2.24 -1.50
CA LEU A 28 -1.97 2.53 -0.38
C LEU A 28 -2.63 2.33 0.99
N LYS A 29 -3.90 2.70 1.15
CA LYS A 29 -4.67 2.43 2.39
C LYS A 29 -4.76 0.92 2.64
N THR A 30 -4.99 0.15 1.59
CA THR A 30 -5.04 -1.32 1.66
C THR A 30 -3.67 -1.89 2.02
N PHE A 31 -2.60 -1.47 1.36
CA PHE A 31 -1.24 -1.92 1.68
C PHE A 31 -0.87 -1.65 3.15
N SER A 32 -1.17 -0.44 3.64
CA SER A 32 -0.93 -0.09 5.04
C SER A 32 -1.72 -0.98 6.01
N ALA A 33 -2.99 -1.27 5.71
CA ALA A 33 -3.82 -2.17 6.52
C ALA A 33 -3.26 -3.60 6.60
N PHE A 34 -2.57 -4.05 5.56
CA PHE A 34 -1.92 -5.37 5.50
C PHE A 34 -0.43 -5.36 5.86
N ARG A 35 0.11 -4.26 6.41
CA ARG A 35 1.54 -4.11 6.76
C ARG A 35 2.49 -4.29 5.56
N VAL A 36 2.05 -3.84 4.39
CA VAL A 36 2.84 -3.82 3.13
C VAL A 36 3.37 -2.40 2.92
N TYR A 37 4.62 -2.28 2.48
CA TYR A 37 5.19 -0.99 2.08
C TYR A 37 4.75 -0.66 0.65
N GLY A 38 3.92 0.37 0.51
CA GLY A 38 3.35 0.80 -0.78
C GLY A 38 4.21 1.81 -1.52
N LEU A 39 4.28 1.65 -2.84
CA LEU A 39 4.92 2.57 -3.79
C LEU A 39 3.89 3.05 -4.82
N THR A 40 4.08 4.28 -5.30
CA THR A 40 3.22 4.96 -6.28
C THR A 40 3.96 5.35 -7.53
#